data_AF-A0A7J9JUU8-F1
#
_entry.id   AF-A0A7J9JUU8-F1
#
_cell.length_a   1.000
_cell.length_b   1.000
_cell.length_c   1.000
_cell.angle_alpha   90.00
_cell.angle_beta   90.00
_cell.angle_gamma   90.00
#
_symmetry.space_group_name_H-M   'P 1'
#
loop_
_entity.id
_entity.type
_entity.pdbx_description
1 polymer ?
#
loop_
_entity_poly.entity_id
_entity_poly.type
_entity_poly.pdbx_seq_one_letter_code
_entity_poly.pdbx_strand_id
1 'polypeptide(L)'
;MDLQKKPSLILQLKCIIQSQNHQRLLLRDLEKEVGFVAKWNFMSIIEKYPSIFGVGGSCGKELPFVTLTGKAEKIAREEGEARNLMEPIFVKNLRKLLMLSIDCRVPLEKVELIGNELGLPHDFKKSLIFKYPEYFSIKVINGRAYLNLENWDSLLAVTAREERFARERMLQSAGSQNKVRITKD
;
A
#
# COMPACT_ATOMS: atom_id res chain seq x y z
N MET A 1 11.12 -20.53 -11.87
CA MET A 1 10.10 -20.10 -10.90
C MET A 1 10.65 -19.21 -9.75
N ASP A 2 11.90 -18.70 -9.79
CA ASP A 2 12.55 -18.10 -8.60
C ASP A 2 12.88 -16.59 -8.65
N LEU A 3 12.39 -15.84 -9.64
CA LEU A 3 12.60 -14.38 -9.68
C LEU A 3 11.63 -13.60 -8.80
N GLN A 4 10.41 -14.09 -8.60
CA GLN A 4 9.37 -13.43 -7.79
C GLN A 4 9.62 -13.53 -6.27
N LYS A 5 10.34 -14.57 -5.81
CA LYS A 5 10.61 -14.80 -4.37
C LYS A 5 11.69 -13.87 -3.79
N LYS A 6 12.56 -13.31 -4.63
CA LYS A 6 13.66 -12.45 -4.20
C LYS A 6 13.18 -11.08 -3.68
N PRO A 7 12.33 -10.33 -4.40
CA PRO A 7 11.83 -9.05 -3.89
C PRO A 7 10.95 -9.22 -2.65
N SER A 8 10.15 -10.30 -2.56
CA SER A 8 9.31 -10.55 -1.37
C SER A 8 10.13 -10.75 -0.10
N LEU A 9 11.27 -11.45 -0.17
CA LEU A 9 12.15 -11.64 0.99
C LEU A 9 12.85 -10.33 1.40
N ILE A 10 13.27 -9.50 0.44
CA ILE A 10 13.84 -8.18 0.73
C ILE A 10 12.81 -7.30 1.46
N LEU A 11 11.57 -7.27 0.96
CA LEU A 11 10.47 -6.53 1.59
C LEU A 11 10.13 -7.06 2.97
N GLN A 12 10.11 -8.39 3.15
CA GLN A 12 9.88 -9.01 4.46
C GLN A 12 10.96 -8.61 5.46
N LEU A 13 12.25 -8.67 5.07
CA LEU A 13 13.35 -8.27 5.94
C LEU A 13 13.29 -6.77 6.29
N LYS A 14 12.93 -5.92 5.32
CA LYS A 14 12.65 -4.49 5.55
C LYS A 14 11.59 -4.31 6.65
N CYS A 15 10.44 -4.98 6.51
CA CYS A 15 9.34 -4.88 7.48
C CYS A 15 9.74 -5.37 8.88
N ILE A 16 10.49 -6.48 8.98
CA ILE A 16 11.00 -6.98 10.26
C ILE A 16 11.91 -5.96 10.92
N ILE A 17 12.87 -5.39 10.18
CA ILE A 17 13.80 -4.38 10.71
C ILE A 17 13.03 -3.13 11.16
N GLN A 18 12.07 -2.65 10.37
CA GLN A 18 11.26 -1.46 10.70
C GLN A 18 10.36 -1.66 11.93
N SER A 19 9.97 -2.89 12.21
CA SER A 19 9.14 -3.24 13.36
C SER A 19 9.92 -3.23 14.69
N GLN A 20 11.26 -3.22 14.63
CA GLN A 20 12.11 -3.15 15.81
C GLN A 20 12.25 -1.69 16.32
N ASN A 21 12.19 -1.49 17.64
CA ASN A 21 12.25 -0.16 18.28
C ASN A 21 13.46 0.70 17.88
N HIS A 22 14.59 0.08 17.53
CA HIS A 22 15.82 0.78 17.15
C HIS A 22 16.17 0.63 15.66
N GLN A 23 15.27 0.05 14.85
CA GLN A 23 15.53 -0.33 13.45
C GLN A 23 16.79 -1.18 13.27
N ARG A 24 17.14 -1.99 14.29
CA ARG A 24 18.26 -2.93 14.27
C ARG A 24 17.72 -4.32 14.59
N LEU A 25 18.13 -5.31 13.81
CA LEU A 25 17.81 -6.71 14.03
C LEU A 25 19.09 -7.47 14.40
N LEU A 26 19.13 -8.09 15.58
CA LEU A 26 20.25 -8.95 15.95
C LEU A 26 20.20 -10.25 15.12
N LEU A 27 21.33 -10.70 14.59
CA LEU A 27 21.38 -11.92 13.76
C LEU A 27 20.93 -13.18 14.51
N ARG A 28 21.07 -13.20 15.84
CA ARG A 28 20.57 -14.30 16.69
C ARG A 28 19.04 -14.36 16.73
N ASP A 29 18.37 -13.20 16.64
CA ASP A 29 16.92 -13.09 16.77
C ASP A 29 16.23 -13.26 15.41
N LEU A 30 16.98 -13.15 14.31
CA LEU A 30 16.50 -13.46 12.95
C LEU A 30 15.86 -14.86 12.89
N GLU A 31 16.43 -15.85 13.56
CA GLU A 31 15.89 -17.21 13.61
C GLU A 31 14.49 -17.27 14.24
N LYS A 32 14.23 -16.44 15.24
CA LYS A 32 12.92 -16.36 15.90
C LYS A 32 11.88 -15.71 14.99
N GLU A 33 12.30 -14.72 14.20
CA GLU A 33 11.41 -13.97 13.32
C GLU A 33 11.05 -14.72 12.03
N VAL A 34 12.00 -15.47 11.45
CA VAL A 34 11.80 -16.11 10.13
C VAL A 34 11.81 -17.63 10.15
N GLY A 35 12.24 -18.24 11.26
CA GLY A 35 12.43 -19.69 11.38
C GLY A 35 13.78 -20.17 10.86
N PHE A 36 14.19 -21.34 11.36
CA PHE A 36 15.53 -21.92 11.16
C PHE A 36 15.94 -22.08 9.68
N VAL A 37 15.04 -22.63 8.84
CA VAL A 37 15.35 -22.89 7.43
C VAL A 37 15.43 -21.59 6.63
N ALA A 38 14.54 -20.63 6.90
CA ALA A 38 14.50 -19.37 6.16
C ALA A 38 15.68 -18.44 6.50
N LYS A 39 16.24 -18.54 7.71
CA LYS A 39 17.40 -17.77 8.17
C LYS A 39 18.54 -17.71 7.15
N TRP A 40 18.88 -18.82 6.53
CA TRP A 40 19.96 -18.91 5.54
C TRP A 40 19.65 -18.13 4.25
N ASN A 41 18.38 -18.10 3.84
CA ASN A 41 17.95 -17.28 2.70
C ASN A 41 18.12 -15.78 3.00
N PHE A 42 17.75 -15.36 4.22
CA PHE A 42 17.94 -13.98 4.65
C PHE A 42 19.42 -13.61 4.81
N MET A 43 20.26 -14.50 5.34
CA MET A 43 21.71 -14.30 5.37
C MET A 43 22.29 -14.11 3.96
N SER A 44 21.90 -14.96 2.99
CA SER A 44 22.34 -14.80 1.60
C SER A 44 21.87 -13.48 0.97
N ILE A 45 20.70 -12.97 1.35
CA ILE A 45 20.18 -11.67 0.88
C ILE A 45 20.98 -10.52 1.46
N ILE A 46 21.30 -10.57 2.76
CA ILE A 46 22.11 -9.54 3.42
C ILE A 46 23.48 -9.43 2.73
N GLU A 47 24.11 -10.56 2.42
CA GLU A 47 25.39 -10.61 1.70
C GLU A 47 25.27 -10.14 0.23
N LYS A 48 24.17 -10.49 -0.47
CA LYS A 48 23.96 -10.10 -1.87
C LYS A 48 23.60 -8.64 -2.06
N TYR A 49 23.00 -7.99 -1.08
CA TYR A 49 22.45 -6.63 -1.19
C TYR A 49 23.01 -5.67 -0.13
N PRO A 50 24.34 -5.43 -0.11
CA PRO A 50 24.98 -4.53 0.85
C PRO A 50 24.58 -3.05 0.67
N SER A 51 23.99 -2.71 -0.48
CA SER A 51 23.43 -1.37 -0.72
C SER A 51 22.13 -1.13 0.05
N ILE A 52 21.42 -2.19 0.43
CA ILE A 52 20.12 -2.13 1.13
C ILE A 52 20.30 -2.45 2.61
N PHE A 53 21.08 -3.50 2.92
CA PHE A 53 21.30 -3.98 4.28
C PHE A 53 22.75 -3.74 4.72
N GLY A 54 22.93 -3.07 5.85
CA GLY A 54 24.22 -2.90 6.52
C GLY A 54 24.37 -3.88 7.68
N VAL A 55 25.55 -4.47 7.84
CA VAL A 55 25.89 -5.32 8.98
C VAL A 55 26.81 -4.55 9.92
N GLY A 56 26.42 -4.42 11.18
CA GLY A 56 27.19 -3.80 12.25
C GLY A 56 27.65 -4.82 13.31
N GLY A 57 28.59 -4.40 14.18
CA GLY A 57 29.01 -5.21 15.34
C GLY A 57 30.29 -6.03 15.17
N SER A 58 31.16 -5.71 14.20
CA SER A 58 32.40 -6.49 13.96
C SER A 58 33.52 -6.27 15.01
N CYS A 59 33.34 -5.39 16.00
CA CYS A 59 34.40 -5.04 16.96
C CYS A 59 34.03 -5.44 18.40
N GLY A 60 34.31 -6.69 18.75
CA GLY A 60 34.61 -7.23 20.09
C GLY A 60 33.60 -7.12 21.25
N LYS A 61 32.70 -6.13 21.27
CA LYS A 61 31.75 -5.88 22.37
C LYS A 61 30.29 -5.82 21.94
N GLU A 62 29.99 -5.60 20.66
CA GLU A 62 28.62 -5.54 20.15
C GLU A 62 28.24 -6.83 19.43
N LEU A 63 27.00 -7.30 19.68
CA LEU A 63 26.42 -8.44 18.97
C LEU A 63 26.19 -8.05 17.50
N PRO A 64 26.42 -8.98 16.54
CA PRO A 64 26.26 -8.66 15.13
C PRO A 64 24.78 -8.38 14.83
N PHE A 65 24.54 -7.25 14.16
CA PHE A 65 23.21 -6.76 13.86
C PHE A 65 23.08 -6.31 12.41
N VAL A 66 21.85 -6.31 11.91
CA VAL A 66 21.50 -5.87 10.57
C VAL A 66 20.63 -4.62 10.69
N THR A 67 20.97 -3.60 9.91
CA THR A 67 20.19 -2.38 9.75
C THR A 67 19.94 -2.11 8.28
N LEU A 68 18.97 -1.25 7.98
CA LEU A 68 18.91 -0.65 6.65
C LEU A 68 20.07 0.33 6.48
N THR A 69 20.57 0.48 5.26
CA THR A 69 21.50 1.57 4.95
C THR A 69 20.75 2.91 4.98
N GLY A 70 21.45 4.02 5.22
CA GLY A 70 20.80 5.35 5.29
C GLY A 70 20.04 5.73 4.00
N LYS A 71 20.48 5.22 2.84
CA LYS A 71 19.74 5.38 1.57
C LYS A 71 18.44 4.57 1.58
N ALA A 72 18.50 3.30 2.00
CA ALA A 72 17.32 2.44 2.06
C ALA A 72 16.32 2.92 3.13
N GLU A 73 16.79 3.43 4.25
CA GLU A 73 15.96 4.04 5.29
C GLU A 73 15.21 5.28 4.77
N LYS A 74 15.92 6.17 4.05
CA LYS A 74 15.28 7.34 3.40
C LYS A 74 14.15 6.94 2.47
N ILE A 75 14.41 5.95 1.60
CA ILE A 75 13.40 5.43 0.66
C ILE A 75 12.21 4.83 1.42
N ALA A 76 12.47 4.05 2.47
CA ALA A 76 11.41 3.42 3.25
C ALA A 76 10.53 4.44 4.00
N ARG A 77 11.10 5.59 4.40
CA ARG A 77 10.34 6.72 4.96
C ARG A 77 9.49 7.40 3.88
N GLU A 78 10.08 7.71 2.73
CA GLU A 78 9.35 8.31 1.59
C GLU A 78 8.20 7.42 1.11
N GLU A 79 8.38 6.11 1.10
CA GLU A 79 7.32 5.13 0.81
C GLU A 79 6.16 5.23 1.80
N GLY A 80 6.45 5.36 3.10
CA GLY A 80 5.43 5.55 4.13
C GLY A 80 4.66 6.87 3.96
N GLU A 81 5.37 7.97 3.70
CA GLU A 81 4.76 9.28 3.40
C GLU A 81 3.87 9.22 2.16
N ALA A 82 4.37 8.61 1.07
CA ALA A 82 3.60 8.42 -0.15
C ALA A 82 2.33 7.59 0.09
N ARG A 83 2.42 6.53 0.91
CA ARG A 83 1.26 5.70 1.26
C ARG A 83 0.21 6.49 2.03
N ASN A 84 0.62 7.37 2.94
CA ASN A 84 -0.29 8.27 3.65
C ASN A 84 -0.96 9.26 2.70
N LEU A 85 -0.23 9.82 1.74
CA LEU A 85 -0.78 10.71 0.72
C LEU A 85 -1.76 10.02 -0.24
N MET A 86 -1.59 8.70 -0.46
CA MET A 86 -2.49 7.89 -1.30
C MET A 86 -3.76 7.45 -0.58
N GLU A 87 -3.91 7.69 0.72
CA GLU A 87 -5.09 7.29 1.49
C GLU A 87 -6.44 7.67 0.83
N PRO A 88 -6.63 8.90 0.30
CA PRO A 88 -7.88 9.27 -0.37
C PRO A 88 -8.16 8.42 -1.63
N ILE A 89 -7.09 7.99 -2.31
CA ILE A 89 -7.18 7.12 -3.49
C ILE A 89 -7.63 5.72 -3.05
N PHE A 90 -7.08 5.19 -1.95
CA PHE A 90 -7.49 3.89 -1.40
C PHE A 90 -8.95 3.90 -0.96
N VAL A 91 -9.40 4.95 -0.28
CA VAL A 91 -10.81 5.14 0.10
C VAL A 91 -11.70 5.17 -1.14
N LYS A 92 -11.34 5.96 -2.16
CA LYS A 92 -12.09 6.03 -3.42
C LYS A 92 -12.18 4.68 -4.13
N ASN A 93 -11.07 3.95 -4.21
CA ASN A 93 -11.01 2.64 -4.87
C ASN A 93 -11.83 1.59 -4.11
N LEU A 94 -11.75 1.57 -2.78
CA LEU A 94 -12.51 0.65 -1.95
C LEU A 94 -14.02 0.94 -2.03
N ARG A 95 -14.43 2.23 -2.05
CA ARG A 95 -15.82 2.62 -2.30
C ARG A 95 -16.30 2.11 -3.65
N LYS A 96 -15.54 2.34 -4.73
CA LYS A 96 -15.89 1.84 -6.07
C LYS A 96 -15.98 0.31 -6.11
N LEU A 97 -15.07 -0.41 -5.46
CA LEU A 97 -15.11 -1.87 -5.38
C LEU A 97 -16.41 -2.36 -4.72
N LEU A 98 -16.79 -1.75 -3.60
CA LEU A 98 -18.05 -2.07 -2.93
C LEU A 98 -19.24 -1.71 -3.81
N MET A 99 -19.24 -0.55 -4.47
CA MET A 99 -20.31 -0.14 -5.40
C MET A 99 -20.50 -1.12 -6.58
N LEU A 100 -19.44 -1.82 -7.01
CA LEU A 100 -19.50 -2.85 -8.06
C LEU A 100 -19.94 -4.22 -7.52
N SER A 101 -19.95 -4.39 -6.21
CA SER A 101 -20.28 -5.67 -5.56
C SER A 101 -21.78 -5.80 -5.31
N ILE A 102 -22.25 -7.05 -5.27
CA ILE A 102 -23.66 -7.35 -4.97
C ILE A 102 -23.99 -6.82 -3.57
N ASP A 103 -25.13 -6.14 -3.44
CA ASP A 103 -25.61 -5.50 -2.21
C ASP A 103 -24.62 -4.50 -1.58
N CYS A 104 -23.69 -3.97 -2.37
CA CYS A 104 -22.64 -3.05 -1.92
C CYS A 104 -21.78 -3.58 -0.75
N ARG A 105 -21.56 -4.90 -0.71
CA ARG A 105 -20.83 -5.57 0.39
C ARG A 105 -19.89 -6.66 -0.12
N VAL A 106 -18.79 -6.87 0.61
CA VAL A 106 -17.80 -7.91 0.33
C VAL A 106 -17.39 -8.59 1.64
N PRO A 107 -17.23 -9.93 1.68
CA PRO A 107 -16.71 -10.60 2.87
C PRO A 107 -15.35 -10.02 3.28
N LEU A 108 -15.19 -9.71 4.56
CA LEU A 108 -14.00 -9.03 5.07
C LEU A 108 -12.72 -9.83 4.80
N GLU A 109 -12.79 -11.16 4.92
CA GLU A 109 -11.70 -12.10 4.61
C GLU A 109 -11.19 -11.96 3.16
N LYS A 110 -12.09 -11.66 2.21
CA LYS A 110 -11.72 -11.49 0.81
C LYS A 110 -11.01 -10.16 0.60
N VAL A 111 -11.44 -9.11 1.27
CA VAL A 111 -10.76 -7.80 1.25
C VAL A 111 -9.37 -7.92 1.87
N GLU A 112 -9.22 -8.67 2.96
CA GLU A 112 -7.91 -8.96 3.57
C GLU A 112 -6.98 -9.71 2.62
N LEU A 113 -7.50 -10.73 1.92
CA LEU A 113 -6.73 -11.53 0.97
C LEU A 113 -6.13 -10.68 -0.16
N ILE A 114 -6.89 -9.73 -0.70
CA ILE A 114 -6.44 -8.87 -1.81
C ILE A 114 -5.92 -7.51 -1.34
N GLY A 115 -5.87 -7.26 -0.02
CA GLY A 115 -5.64 -5.93 0.53
C GLY A 115 -4.30 -5.34 0.10
N ASN A 116 -3.25 -6.17 0.05
CA ASN A 116 -1.94 -5.75 -0.43
C ASN A 116 -1.95 -5.29 -1.89
N GLU A 117 -2.69 -5.99 -2.76
CA GLU A 117 -2.83 -5.64 -4.19
C GLU A 117 -3.67 -4.36 -4.38
N LEU A 118 -4.57 -4.07 -3.45
CA LEU A 118 -5.33 -2.83 -3.41
C LEU A 118 -4.55 -1.66 -2.76
N GLY A 119 -3.34 -1.91 -2.25
CA GLY A 119 -2.53 -0.94 -1.53
C GLY A 119 -2.96 -0.69 -0.08
N LEU A 120 -3.96 -1.42 0.42
CA LEU A 120 -4.50 -1.25 1.77
C LEU A 120 -3.43 -1.52 2.84
N PRO A 121 -3.35 -0.69 3.88
CA PRO A 121 -2.50 -0.96 5.05
C PRO A 121 -2.81 -2.32 5.67
N HIS A 122 -1.81 -2.98 6.28
CA HIS A 122 -2.04 -4.25 6.99
C HIS A 122 -3.08 -4.14 8.11
N ASP A 123 -3.20 -2.94 8.69
CA ASP A 123 -4.13 -2.60 9.75
C ASP A 123 -5.36 -1.82 9.25
N PHE A 124 -5.72 -1.91 7.95
CA PHE A 124 -6.77 -1.08 7.32
C PHE A 124 -8.12 -1.12 8.07
N LYS A 125 -8.43 -2.20 8.78
CA LYS A 125 -9.62 -2.28 9.65
C LYS A 125 -9.65 -1.15 10.69
N LYS A 126 -8.49 -0.82 11.25
CA LYS A 126 -8.34 0.24 12.24
C LYS A 126 -7.97 1.57 11.62
N SER A 127 -7.00 1.57 10.70
CA SER A 127 -6.45 2.80 10.14
C SER A 127 -7.34 3.44 9.08
N LEU A 128 -8.15 2.66 8.36
CA LEU A 128 -8.99 3.15 7.25
C LEU A 128 -10.48 3.00 7.55
N ILE A 129 -10.96 1.81 7.92
CA ILE A 129 -12.40 1.59 8.11
C ILE A 129 -12.96 2.44 9.26
N PHE A 130 -12.32 2.42 10.44
CA PHE A 130 -12.78 3.25 11.58
C PHE A 130 -12.56 4.75 11.38
N LYS A 131 -11.66 5.15 10.47
CA LYS A 131 -11.41 6.56 10.14
C LYS A 131 -12.52 7.15 9.26
N TYR A 132 -13.20 6.30 8.49
CA TYR A 132 -14.25 6.68 7.53
C TYR A 132 -15.59 5.97 7.80
N PRO A 133 -16.20 6.17 8.99
CA PRO A 133 -17.47 5.53 9.35
C PRO A 133 -18.64 5.98 8.46
N GLU A 134 -18.54 7.13 7.80
CA GLU A 134 -19.53 7.64 6.86
C GLU A 134 -19.56 6.85 5.53
N TYR A 135 -18.49 6.13 5.22
CA TYR A 135 -18.38 5.34 3.99
C TYR A 135 -18.45 3.85 4.26
N PHE A 136 -17.83 3.37 5.34
CA PHE A 136 -17.63 1.96 5.59
C PHE A 136 -18.20 1.51 6.93
N SER A 137 -18.79 0.32 6.95
CA SER A 137 -19.13 -0.39 8.18
C SER A 137 -18.78 -1.87 8.09
N ILE A 138 -18.58 -2.50 9.25
CA ILE A 138 -18.40 -3.94 9.35
C ILE A 138 -19.67 -4.52 9.97
N LYS A 139 -20.37 -5.40 9.23
CA LYS A 139 -21.61 -6.06 9.68
C LYS A 139 -21.43 -7.56 9.67
N VAL A 140 -21.91 -8.24 10.70
CA VAL A 140 -21.90 -9.71 10.78
C VAL A 140 -23.22 -10.23 10.23
N ILE A 141 -23.15 -11.05 9.18
CA ILE A 141 -24.30 -11.67 8.52
C ILE A 141 -24.04 -13.17 8.48
N ASN A 142 -24.95 -13.97 9.03
CA ASN A 142 -24.83 -15.43 9.09
C ASN A 142 -23.48 -15.90 9.68
N GLY A 143 -23.00 -15.22 10.72
CA GLY A 143 -21.74 -15.53 11.39
C GLY A 143 -20.47 -15.11 10.64
N ARG A 144 -20.58 -14.43 9.49
CA ARG A 144 -19.42 -13.91 8.73
C ARG A 144 -19.39 -12.39 8.73
N ALA A 145 -18.19 -11.82 8.85
CA ALA A 145 -18.00 -10.38 8.77
C ALA A 145 -17.96 -9.90 7.31
N TYR A 146 -18.75 -8.88 7.01
CA TYR A 146 -18.78 -8.20 5.72
C TYR A 146 -18.36 -6.75 5.90
N LEU A 147 -17.60 -6.25 4.92
CA LEU A 147 -17.39 -4.83 4.72
C LEU A 147 -18.53 -4.30 3.84
N ASN A 148 -19.23 -3.30 4.34
CA ASN A 148 -20.39 -2.70 3.69
C ASN A 148 -20.11 -1.23 3.36
N LEU A 149 -20.68 -0.78 2.24
CA LEU A 149 -20.77 0.62 1.91
C LEU A 149 -22.02 1.22 2.55
N GLU A 150 -21.86 2.27 3.35
CA GLU A 150 -23.00 2.98 3.97
C GLU A 150 -23.56 4.07 3.06
N ASN A 151 -22.69 4.75 2.30
CA ASN A 151 -23.10 5.88 1.45
C ASN A 151 -22.69 5.68 -0.02
N TRP A 152 -23.70 5.53 -0.88
CA TRP A 152 -23.52 5.48 -2.33
C TRP A 152 -23.27 6.87 -2.90
N ASP A 153 -22.23 7.01 -3.71
CA ASP A 153 -21.85 8.28 -4.33
C ASP A 153 -21.84 8.15 -5.85
N SER A 154 -22.86 8.72 -6.48
CA SER A 154 -23.03 8.69 -7.93
C SER A 154 -21.91 9.40 -8.69
N LEU A 155 -21.16 10.31 -8.05
CA LEU A 155 -19.99 10.94 -8.68
C LEU A 155 -18.84 9.95 -8.87
N LEU A 156 -18.81 8.87 -8.09
CA LEU A 156 -17.84 7.78 -8.24
C LEU A 156 -18.25 6.77 -9.32
N ALA A 157 -19.52 6.72 -9.69
CA ALA A 157 -20.10 5.83 -10.70
C ALA A 157 -19.82 6.31 -12.14
N VAL A 158 -18.59 6.79 -12.37
CA VAL A 158 -18.09 7.22 -13.67
C VAL A 158 -16.85 6.41 -14.00
N THR A 159 -16.81 5.86 -15.21
CA THR A 159 -15.68 5.09 -15.73
C THR A 159 -14.51 6.01 -16.09
N ALA A 160 -13.29 5.45 -16.09
CA ALA A 160 -12.11 6.20 -16.54
C ALA A 160 -12.25 6.69 -18.00
N ARG A 161 -13.01 5.94 -18.82
CA ARG A 161 -13.33 6.33 -20.20
C ARG A 161 -14.19 7.59 -20.22
N GLU A 162 -15.31 7.60 -19.51
CA GLU A 162 -16.22 8.75 -19.46
C GLU A 162 -15.53 9.99 -18.90
N GLU A 163 -14.75 9.85 -17.82
CA GLU A 163 -13.99 10.95 -17.24
C GLU A 163 -12.99 11.54 -18.25
N ARG A 164 -12.30 10.69 -19.03
CA ARG A 164 -11.38 11.13 -20.09
C ARG A 164 -12.11 11.88 -21.19
N PHE A 165 -13.23 11.34 -21.70
CA PHE A 165 -14.03 12.00 -22.73
C PHE A 165 -14.56 13.37 -22.26
N ALA A 166 -14.99 13.49 -21.00
CA ALA A 166 -15.44 14.77 -20.44
C ALA A 166 -14.30 15.80 -20.40
N ARG A 167 -13.10 15.41 -19.96
CA ARG A 167 -11.92 16.28 -19.95
C ARG A 167 -11.52 16.75 -21.35
N GLU A 168 -11.52 15.85 -22.33
CA GLU A 168 -11.20 16.18 -23.73
C GLU A 168 -12.19 17.19 -24.32
N ARG A 169 -13.50 17.04 -24.05
CA ARG A 169 -14.52 18.03 -24.48
C ARG A 169 -14.33 19.41 -23.85
N MET A 170 -13.99 19.47 -22.57
CA MET A 170 -13.72 20.75 -21.90
C MET A 170 -12.55 21.49 -22.56
N LEU A 171 -11.45 20.78 -22.85
CA LEU A 171 -10.29 21.36 -23.54
C LEU A 171 -10.62 21.86 -24.96
N GLN A 172 -11.43 21.12 -25.71
CA GLN A 172 -11.88 21.53 -27.04
C GLN A 172 -12.79 22.77 -27.01
N SER A 173 -13.65 22.88 -25.99
CA SER A 173 -14.54 24.04 -25.82
C SER A 173 -13.78 25.32 -25.45
N ALA A 174 -12.73 25.21 -24.64
CA ALA A 174 -11.86 26.34 -24.28
C ALA A 174 -11.03 26.85 -25.48
N GLY A 175 -10.60 25.94 -26.38
CA GLY A 175 -9.89 26.30 -27.60
C GLY A 175 -10.75 27.02 -28.65
N SER A 176 -12.06 26.76 -28.69
CA SER A 176 -13.00 27.41 -29.63
C SER A 176 -13.43 28.81 -29.20
N GLN A 177 -13.39 29.16 -27.91
CA GLN A 177 -13.76 30.51 -27.45
C GLN A 177 -12.73 31.59 -27.84
N ASN A 178 -11.48 31.23 -28.13
CA ASN A 178 -10.44 32.18 -28.56
C ASN A 178 -10.47 32.55 -30.06
N LYS A 179 -11.44 32.05 -30.84
CA LYS A 179 -11.51 32.27 -32.31
C LYS A 179 -12.65 33.18 -32.80
N VAL A 180 -13.34 33.90 -31.91
CA VAL A 180 -14.42 34.81 -32.33
C VAL A 180 -13.97 36.26 -32.19
N ARG A 181 -13.19 36.75 -33.18
CA ARG A 181 -13.10 38.18 -33.48
C ARG A 181 -14.13 38.46 -34.58
N ILE A 182 -15.29 38.98 -34.17
CA ILE A 182 -16.26 39.54 -35.11
C ILE A 182 -15.76 40.95 -35.45
N THR A 183 -15.16 41.11 -36.63
CA THR A 183 -15.08 42.42 -37.30
C THR A 183 -16.45 42.68 -37.94
N LYS A 184 -17.10 43.76 -37.49
CA LYS A 184 -18.23 44.36 -38.19
C LYS A 184 -17.68 45.46 -39.10
N ASP A 185 -17.99 45.34 -40.39
CA ASP A 185 -17.93 46.43 -41.37
C ASP A 185 -18.95 47.54 -41.03
#